data_AF-A0A2A3EQT9-F1
#
_entry.id   AF-A0A2A3EQT9-F1
#
_cell.length_a   1.000
_cell.length_b   1.000
_cell.length_c   1.000
_cell.angle_alpha   90.00
_cell.angle_beta   90.00
_cell.angle_gamma   90.00
#
_symmetry.space_group_name_H-M   'P 1'
#
loop_
_entity.id
_entity.type
_entity.pdbx_description
1 polymer ?
#
loop_
_entity_poly.entity_id
_entity_poly.type
_entity_poly.pdbx_seq_one_letter_code
_entity_poly.pdbx_strand_id
1 'polypeptide(L)'
;MHVSVIDVELREDYNSLLKPGSLGQINEVHIDNTKIDNTMITVLITNKGPSPSSYRLRITDCPQGLPPSWFNVEKETKTISPHHDHKIILNLYGKLPLEEFSCSAILMNRYDQLVARRRINVRKGNSCSCVKNSDCTCTDKSDTRFKPAQVKDYHVARLEEKKPTSNKIPEEPKVWPTIWPGVMTISWHNVMTIVCSVLTILLLFLLLLGFFKWMFGLCVPTVSRWGLDTLINTEKMERYYEKDLRSRSVVFNELGQPVHPDTCQKSVRVCNRISEFILNVSFFFVYPFMALFQPRAKPQPPSHQISTTSTTNTTTSTKESKASLLSEKEESSTMIRVITYGDTINSKMEEEDTKYVIDELKKSQESLQNLNRYKREHTVRQQSSSD
;
A
#
# COMPACT_ATOMS: atom_id res chain seq x y z
N MET A 1 -17.11 -64.93 -8.46
CA MET A 1 -16.67 -63.53 -8.32
C MET A 1 -17.86 -62.77 -7.77
N HIS A 2 -17.87 -62.47 -6.47
CA HIS A 2 -18.99 -61.75 -5.85
C HIS A 2 -18.77 -60.25 -6.05
N VAL A 3 -19.68 -59.62 -6.77
CA VAL A 3 -19.75 -58.16 -6.89
C VAL A 3 -20.93 -57.73 -6.02
N SER A 4 -20.66 -56.94 -4.99
CA SER A 4 -21.70 -56.33 -4.17
C SER A 4 -21.95 -54.92 -4.70
N VAL A 5 -23.21 -54.62 -4.99
CA VAL A 5 -23.66 -53.28 -5.42
C VAL A 5 -24.21 -52.58 -4.19
N ILE A 6 -23.75 -51.37 -3.93
CA ILE A 6 -24.19 -50.53 -2.82
C ILE A 6 -24.78 -49.26 -3.43
N ASP A 7 -26.08 -49.06 -3.23
CA ASP A 7 -26.77 -47.83 -3.59
C ASP A 7 -26.72 -46.85 -2.42
N VAL A 8 -26.31 -45.62 -2.70
CA VAL A 8 -26.18 -44.55 -1.69
C VAL A 8 -27.00 -43.36 -2.17
N GLU A 9 -28.10 -43.07 -1.47
CA GLU A 9 -28.93 -41.89 -1.71
C GLU A 9 -28.47 -40.72 -0.84
N LEU A 10 -28.11 -39.60 -1.47
CA LEU A 10 -27.67 -38.36 -0.81
C LEU A 10 -28.53 -37.20 -1.30
N ARG A 11 -28.99 -36.33 -0.38
CA ARG A 11 -29.63 -35.06 -0.72
C ARG A 11 -28.55 -33.97 -0.91
N GLU A 12 -28.61 -33.32 -2.08
CA GLU A 12 -27.93 -32.09 -2.55
C GLU A 12 -26.65 -32.19 -3.43
N ASP A 13 -26.84 -31.61 -4.63
CA ASP A 13 -26.05 -30.72 -5.51
C ASP A 13 -24.56 -30.97 -5.86
N TYR A 14 -23.73 -31.59 -5.02
CA TYR A 14 -22.29 -31.76 -5.35
C TYR A 14 -21.68 -33.06 -4.82
N ASN A 15 -22.08 -34.18 -5.42
CA ASN A 15 -21.37 -35.46 -5.25
C ASN A 15 -20.20 -35.53 -6.24
N SER A 16 -18.98 -35.33 -5.77
CA SER A 16 -17.76 -35.59 -6.55
C SER A 16 -17.01 -36.78 -5.96
N LEU A 17 -16.74 -37.79 -6.80
CA LEU A 17 -15.92 -38.93 -6.40
C LEU A 17 -14.46 -38.49 -6.33
N LEU A 18 -14.00 -38.15 -5.12
CA LEU A 18 -12.60 -37.83 -4.88
C LEU A 18 -11.77 -39.12 -4.89
N LYS A 19 -11.03 -39.34 -5.98
CA LYS A 19 -10.08 -40.46 -6.08
C LYS A 19 -8.97 -40.28 -5.04
N PRO A 20 -8.76 -41.25 -4.12
CA PRO A 20 -7.64 -41.18 -3.17
C PRO A 20 -6.31 -41.09 -3.91
N GLY A 21 -5.43 -40.21 -3.44
CA GLY A 21 -4.08 -40.05 -3.97
C GLY A 21 -3.95 -39.19 -5.23
N SER A 22 -5.01 -38.54 -5.71
CA SER A 22 -4.92 -37.59 -6.84
C SER A 22 -4.37 -36.21 -6.44
N LEU A 23 -4.35 -35.89 -5.14
CA LEU A 23 -4.00 -34.57 -4.61
C LEU A 23 -2.63 -34.55 -3.91
N GLY A 24 -1.64 -35.26 -4.47
CA GLY A 24 -0.25 -35.17 -3.99
C GLY A 24 0.49 -33.99 -4.58
N GLN A 25 1.46 -33.44 -3.85
CA GLN A 25 2.29 -32.32 -4.30
C GLN A 25 3.75 -32.52 -3.89
N ILE A 26 4.68 -32.08 -4.75
CA ILE A 26 6.10 -31.94 -4.42
C ILE A 26 6.33 -30.47 -4.02
N ASN A 27 6.45 -30.21 -2.71
CA ASN A 27 6.58 -28.86 -2.18
C ASN A 27 8.01 -28.35 -2.24
N GLU A 28 8.96 -29.21 -1.89
CA GLU A 28 10.37 -28.84 -1.79
C GLU A 28 11.25 -29.96 -2.31
N VAL A 29 12.30 -29.59 -3.03
CA VAL A 29 13.39 -30.49 -3.39
C VAL A 29 14.69 -29.82 -3.00
N HIS A 30 15.49 -30.51 -2.21
CA HIS A 30 16.84 -30.11 -1.83
C HIS A 30 17.84 -31.16 -2.32
N ILE A 31 18.85 -30.72 -3.05
CA ILE A 31 19.88 -31.57 -3.65
C ILE A 31 21.21 -31.12 -3.08
N ASP A 32 21.84 -32.00 -2.32
CA ASP A 32 23.18 -31.79 -1.81
C ASP A 32 24.15 -32.64 -2.61
N ASN A 33 25.03 -31.98 -3.34
CA ASN A 33 26.05 -32.60 -4.17
C ASN A 33 27.44 -32.05 -3.86
N THR A 34 27.66 -31.72 -2.59
CA THR A 34 28.96 -31.23 -2.08
C THR A 34 30.00 -32.35 -1.96
N LYS A 35 29.57 -33.62 -1.85
CA LYS A 35 30.46 -34.79 -1.80
C LYS A 35 30.78 -35.28 -3.21
N ILE A 36 32.03 -35.75 -3.40
CA ILE A 36 32.57 -36.12 -4.73
C ILE A 36 31.88 -37.35 -5.33
N ASP A 37 31.45 -38.28 -4.48
CA ASP A 37 30.97 -39.61 -4.84
C ASP A 37 29.55 -39.91 -4.34
N ASN A 38 28.85 -38.91 -3.80
CA ASN A 38 27.52 -39.08 -3.25
C ASN A 38 26.68 -37.81 -3.42
N THR A 39 25.50 -37.98 -4.02
CA THR A 39 24.48 -36.94 -4.12
C THR A 39 23.28 -37.32 -3.27
N MET A 40 22.88 -36.45 -2.36
CA MET A 40 21.70 -36.64 -1.53
C MET A 40 20.55 -35.77 -2.04
N ILE A 41 19.48 -36.40 -2.50
CA ILE A 41 18.25 -35.73 -2.92
C ILE A 41 17.18 -35.92 -1.85
N THR A 42 16.75 -34.82 -1.27
CA THR A 42 15.66 -34.75 -0.30
C THR A 42 14.43 -34.15 -0.97
N VAL A 43 13.29 -34.84 -0.89
CA VAL A 43 12.03 -34.39 -1.46
C VAL A 43 10.96 -34.34 -0.38
N LEU A 44 10.30 -33.19 -0.23
CA LEU A 44 9.15 -33.01 0.65
C LEU A 44 7.86 -33.17 -0.13
N ILE A 45 7.11 -34.23 0.18
CA ILE A 45 5.84 -34.55 -0.45
C ILE A 45 4.71 -34.23 0.52
N THR A 46 3.65 -33.60 0.02
CA THR A 46 2.43 -33.32 0.80
C THR A 46 1.23 -34.02 0.20
N ASN A 47 0.43 -34.68 1.04
CA ASN A 47 -0.91 -35.11 0.67
C ASN A 47 -1.89 -33.96 0.93
N LYS A 48 -2.40 -33.31 -0.11
CA LYS A 48 -3.45 -32.28 0.00
C LYS A 48 -4.87 -32.86 -0.02
N GLY A 49 -5.00 -34.17 -0.18
CA GLY A 49 -6.28 -34.86 -0.19
C GLY A 49 -6.86 -35.06 1.21
N PRO A 50 -8.19 -35.30 1.29
CA PRO A 50 -8.89 -35.51 2.56
C PRO A 50 -8.70 -36.93 3.14
N SER A 51 -8.10 -37.85 2.38
CA SER A 51 -7.90 -39.26 2.78
C SER A 51 -6.43 -39.69 2.73
N PRO A 52 -6.01 -40.63 3.60
CA PRO A 52 -4.66 -41.19 3.55
C PRO A 52 -4.39 -41.80 2.18
N SER A 53 -3.24 -41.50 1.61
CA SER A 53 -2.92 -41.88 0.24
C SER A 53 -1.48 -42.36 0.12
N SER A 54 -1.27 -43.38 -0.72
CA SER A 54 0.03 -43.98 -0.95
C SER A 54 0.69 -43.37 -2.18
N TYR A 55 1.91 -42.87 -1.99
CA TYR A 55 2.69 -42.20 -3.02
C TYR A 55 4.04 -42.85 -3.22
N ARG A 56 4.53 -42.76 -4.45
CA ARG A 56 5.81 -43.30 -4.88
C ARG A 56 6.61 -42.25 -5.64
N LEU A 57 7.85 -42.03 -5.24
CA LEU A 57 8.75 -41.05 -5.85
C LEU A 57 9.71 -41.76 -6.81
N ARG A 58 9.85 -41.22 -8.03
CA ARG A 58 10.87 -41.62 -8.99
C ARG A 58 11.65 -40.40 -9.52
N ILE A 59 12.91 -40.61 -9.87
CA ILE A 59 13.68 -39.65 -10.67
C ILE A 59 13.79 -40.19 -12.10
N THR A 60 13.39 -39.38 -13.08
CA THR A 60 13.35 -39.72 -14.51
C THR A 60 13.98 -38.60 -15.34
N ASP A 61 14.02 -38.77 -16.66
CA ASP A 61 14.45 -37.74 -17.62
C ASP A 61 15.86 -37.18 -17.37
N CYS A 62 16.75 -37.99 -16.79
CA CYS A 62 18.15 -37.64 -16.61
C CYS A 62 18.98 -37.88 -17.89
N PRO A 63 20.08 -37.14 -18.11
CA PRO A 63 20.96 -37.36 -19.26
C PRO A 63 21.66 -38.73 -19.20
N GLN A 64 22.10 -39.20 -20.37
CA GLN A 64 22.92 -40.39 -20.48
C GLN A 64 24.32 -40.17 -19.88
N GLY A 65 24.96 -41.25 -19.43
CA GLY A 65 26.32 -41.22 -18.89
C GLY A 65 26.42 -40.98 -17.39
N LEU A 66 25.31 -40.84 -16.66
CA LEU A 66 25.31 -40.79 -15.19
C LEU A 66 25.67 -42.15 -14.56
N PRO A 67 26.05 -42.18 -13.27
CA PRO A 67 26.30 -43.43 -12.56
C PRO A 67 25.08 -44.37 -12.51
N PRO A 68 25.27 -45.69 -12.37
CA PRO A 68 24.20 -46.68 -12.27
C PRO A 68 23.09 -46.34 -11.25
N SER A 69 23.48 -45.70 -10.15
CA SER A 69 22.57 -45.29 -9.07
C SER A 69 21.51 -44.29 -9.53
N TRP A 70 21.73 -43.56 -10.62
CA TRP A 70 20.79 -42.59 -11.19
C TRP A 70 19.78 -43.21 -12.15
N PHE A 71 19.97 -44.47 -12.55
CA PHE A 71 19.01 -45.20 -13.37
C PHE A 71 18.03 -45.96 -12.46
N ASN A 72 16.73 -45.82 -12.73
CA ASN A 72 15.66 -46.45 -11.95
C ASN A 72 15.65 -46.03 -10.47
N VAL A 73 15.94 -44.76 -10.18
CA VAL A 73 15.80 -44.20 -8.83
C VAL A 73 14.33 -44.21 -8.45
N GLU A 74 13.94 -45.18 -7.64
CA GLU A 74 12.60 -45.36 -7.13
C GLU A 74 12.68 -45.63 -5.64
N LYS A 75 11.89 -44.91 -4.85
CA LYS A 75 11.71 -45.22 -3.43
C LYS A 75 10.45 -46.06 -3.23
N GLU A 76 10.47 -46.88 -2.20
CA GLU A 76 9.30 -47.60 -1.73
C GLU A 76 8.10 -46.67 -1.52
N THR A 77 6.92 -47.19 -1.87
CA THR A 77 5.65 -46.50 -1.71
C THR A 77 5.39 -46.21 -0.24
N LYS A 78 5.06 -44.95 0.08
CA LYS A 78 4.72 -44.52 1.44
C LYS A 78 3.30 -43.97 1.52
N THR A 79 2.56 -44.42 2.52
CA THR A 79 1.25 -43.84 2.87
C THR A 79 1.43 -42.56 3.68
N ILE A 80 0.84 -41.47 3.21
CA ILE A 80 0.88 -40.16 3.83
C ILE A 80 -0.55 -39.79 4.26
N SER A 81 -0.70 -39.40 5.53
CA SER A 81 -1.97 -38.95 6.10
C SER A 81 -2.51 -37.68 5.42
N PRO A 82 -3.83 -37.41 5.49
CA PRO A 82 -4.43 -36.19 4.95
C PRO A 82 -3.73 -34.94 5.48
N HIS A 83 -3.44 -33.98 4.60
CA HIS A 83 -2.82 -32.69 4.94
C HIS A 83 -1.46 -32.78 5.66
N HIS A 84 -0.79 -33.93 5.60
CA HIS A 84 0.53 -34.13 6.19
C HIS A 84 1.63 -34.16 5.15
N ASP A 85 2.82 -33.79 5.61
CA ASP A 85 4.05 -33.79 4.83
C ASP A 85 4.89 -35.02 5.16
N HIS A 86 5.63 -35.51 4.18
CA HIS A 86 6.60 -36.59 4.35
C HIS A 86 7.88 -36.29 3.59
N LYS A 87 9.01 -36.46 4.29
CA LYS A 87 10.35 -36.23 3.76
C LYS A 87 10.92 -37.56 3.24
N ILE A 88 11.24 -37.61 1.96
CA ILE A 88 11.92 -38.74 1.33
C ILE A 88 13.35 -38.35 1.03
N ILE A 89 14.29 -39.22 1.37
CA ILE A 89 15.73 -39.05 1.11
C ILE A 89 16.20 -40.16 0.16
N LEU A 90 16.84 -39.74 -0.93
CA LEU A 90 17.47 -40.58 -1.94
C LEU A 90 18.98 -40.33 -1.89
N ASN A 91 19.76 -41.39 -1.69
CA ASN A 91 21.22 -41.32 -1.73
C ASN A 91 21.69 -41.97 -3.02
N LEU A 92 22.36 -41.19 -3.87
CA LEU A 92 22.82 -41.59 -5.19
C LEU A 92 24.34 -41.60 -5.20
N TYR A 93 24.92 -42.80 -5.34
CA TYR A 93 26.37 -42.99 -5.27
C TYR A 93 27.01 -42.95 -6.65
N GLY A 94 28.25 -42.46 -6.70
CA GLY A 94 29.07 -42.41 -7.90
C GLY A 94 29.47 -41.00 -8.28
N LYS A 95 30.64 -40.90 -8.92
CA LYS A 95 31.18 -39.63 -9.37
C LYS A 95 30.40 -39.11 -10.58
N LEU A 96 29.91 -37.88 -10.48
CA LEU A 96 29.19 -37.24 -11.58
C LEU A 96 30.18 -36.78 -12.67
N PRO A 97 29.97 -37.20 -13.94
CA PRO A 97 30.83 -36.80 -15.05
C PRO A 97 30.47 -35.41 -15.60
N LEU A 98 29.23 -34.95 -15.37
CA LEU A 98 28.73 -33.67 -15.82
C LEU A 98 28.85 -32.63 -14.71
N GLU A 99 29.24 -31.40 -15.08
CA GLU A 99 29.29 -30.26 -14.14
C GLU A 99 27.87 -29.79 -13.75
N GLU A 100 26.93 -29.78 -14.70
CA GLU A 100 25.54 -29.39 -14.48
C GLU A 100 24.59 -30.16 -15.40
N PHE A 101 23.44 -30.59 -14.86
CA PHE A 101 22.38 -31.26 -15.62
C PHE A 101 21.00 -31.13 -14.96
N SER A 102 19.94 -31.43 -15.73
CA SER A 102 18.57 -31.50 -15.21
C SER A 102 18.04 -32.93 -15.22
N CYS A 103 17.16 -33.23 -14.28
CA CYS A 103 16.31 -34.43 -14.24
C CYS A 103 14.86 -34.03 -13.87
N SER A 104 13.94 -34.99 -13.82
CA SER A 104 12.57 -34.81 -13.34
C SER A 104 12.30 -35.67 -12.11
N ALA A 105 11.81 -35.06 -11.03
CA ALA A 105 11.21 -35.78 -9.91
C ALA A 105 9.71 -35.97 -10.19
N ILE A 106 9.27 -37.23 -10.27
CA ILE A 106 7.87 -37.59 -10.50
C ILE A 106 7.27 -38.28 -9.28
N LEU A 107 6.06 -37.88 -8.93
CA LEU A 107 5.27 -38.45 -7.85
C LEU A 107 4.10 -39.21 -8.47
N MET A 108 3.99 -40.49 -8.15
CA MET A 108 2.89 -41.34 -8.60
C MET A 108 2.04 -41.80 -7.42
N ASN A 109 0.78 -42.10 -7.67
CA ASN A 109 -0.10 -42.73 -6.69
C ASN A 109 0.00 -44.27 -6.73
N ARG A 110 -0.79 -44.93 -5.89
CA ARG A 110 -0.92 -46.41 -5.83
C ARG A 110 -1.40 -47.07 -7.13
N TYR A 111 -1.92 -46.29 -8.07
CA TYR A 111 -2.43 -46.75 -9.38
C TYR A 111 -1.44 -46.43 -10.50
N ASP A 112 -0.20 -46.05 -10.17
CA ASP A 112 0.84 -45.63 -11.13
C ASP A 112 0.45 -44.46 -12.02
N GLN A 113 -0.48 -43.61 -11.55
CA GLN A 113 -0.83 -42.37 -12.22
C GLN A 113 0.09 -41.25 -11.76
N LEU A 114 0.54 -40.43 -12.70
CA LEU A 114 1.32 -39.23 -12.42
C LEU A 114 0.46 -38.22 -11.65
N VAL A 115 0.91 -37.84 -10.46
CA VAL A 115 0.23 -36.88 -9.58
C VAL A 115 0.91 -35.52 -9.64
N ALA A 116 2.24 -35.52 -9.56
CA ALA A 116 3.05 -34.32 -9.66
C ALA A 116 4.37 -34.60 -10.40
N ARG A 117 4.87 -33.61 -11.14
CA ARG A 117 6.20 -33.64 -11.76
C ARG A 117 6.90 -32.32 -11.48
N ARG A 118 8.19 -32.39 -11.15
CA ARG A 118 9.04 -31.23 -10.97
C ARG A 118 10.39 -31.43 -11.64
N ARG A 119 10.80 -30.49 -12.50
CA ARG A 119 12.17 -30.46 -13.01
C ARG A 119 13.15 -30.05 -11.91
N ILE A 120 14.27 -30.76 -11.81
CA ILE A 120 15.32 -30.55 -10.84
C ILE A 120 16.66 -30.31 -11.53
N ASN A 121 17.47 -29.43 -10.97
CA ASN A 121 18.82 -29.13 -11.47
C ASN A 121 19.86 -29.64 -10.47
N VAL A 122 20.89 -30.29 -10.99
CA VAL A 122 21.99 -30.85 -10.22
C VAL A 122 23.27 -30.22 -10.74
N ARG A 123 24.03 -29.60 -9.84
CA ARG A 123 25.35 -29.05 -10.15
C ARG A 123 26.39 -29.70 -9.24
N LYS A 124 27.55 -30.02 -9.80
CA LYS A 124 28.68 -30.62 -9.09
C LYS A 124 29.27 -29.66 -8.07
N GLY A 125 29.47 -30.13 -6.83
CA GLY A 125 30.07 -29.36 -5.74
C GLY A 125 29.13 -28.34 -5.07
N ASN A 126 27.88 -28.21 -5.54
CA ASN A 126 26.93 -27.23 -5.02
C ASN A 126 25.69 -27.90 -4.43
N SER A 127 25.02 -27.18 -3.53
CA SER A 127 23.65 -27.50 -3.11
C SER A 127 22.64 -26.75 -3.99
N CYS A 128 21.57 -27.42 -4.39
CA CYS A 128 20.46 -26.83 -5.14
C CYS A 128 19.14 -27.01 -4.39
N SER A 129 18.25 -26.03 -4.49
CA SER A 129 16.96 -26.04 -3.82
C SER A 129 15.84 -25.53 -4.70
N CYS A 130 14.67 -26.16 -4.59
CA CYS A 130 13.46 -25.77 -5.29
C CYS A 130 12.34 -25.70 -4.27
N VAL A 131 11.69 -24.54 -4.13
CA VAL A 131 10.68 -24.30 -3.09
C VAL A 131 9.38 -23.88 -3.76
N LYS A 132 8.26 -24.52 -3.37
CA LYS A 132 6.91 -24.21 -3.86
C LYS A 132 6.84 -24.23 -5.40
N ASN A 133 6.55 -23.10 -6.06
CA ASN A 133 6.39 -23.04 -7.52
C ASN A 133 7.59 -22.36 -8.22
N SER A 134 8.74 -22.29 -7.56
CA SER A 134 9.95 -21.72 -8.15
C SER A 134 10.76 -22.75 -8.95
N ASP A 135 11.58 -22.26 -9.87
CA ASP A 135 12.66 -23.04 -10.45
C ASP A 135 13.68 -23.43 -9.37
N CYS A 136 14.39 -24.52 -9.66
CA CYS A 136 15.49 -25.01 -8.85
C CYS A 136 16.72 -24.13 -9.05
N THR A 137 17.17 -23.48 -7.98
CA THR A 137 18.38 -22.66 -7.97
C THR A 137 19.48 -23.37 -7.22
N CYS A 138 20.69 -23.37 -7.79
CA CYS A 138 21.89 -23.85 -7.13
C CYS A 138 22.61 -22.67 -6.47
N THR A 139 23.17 -22.87 -5.28
CA THR A 139 23.86 -21.82 -4.54
C THR A 139 25.16 -21.45 -5.25
N ASP A 140 25.13 -20.40 -6.07
CA ASP A 140 26.30 -19.57 -6.34
C ASP A 140 26.26 -18.40 -5.37
N LYS A 141 27.42 -18.00 -4.83
CA LYS A 141 27.56 -17.03 -3.71
C LYS A 141 26.97 -15.61 -3.95
N SER A 142 26.17 -15.37 -5.00
CA SER A 142 25.77 -14.02 -5.42
C SER A 142 24.32 -13.80 -5.85
N ASP A 143 23.41 -14.79 -5.96
CA ASP A 143 22.02 -14.47 -6.33
C ASP A 143 20.97 -15.48 -5.82
N THR A 144 20.35 -15.19 -4.67
CA THR A 144 19.18 -15.92 -4.13
C THR A 144 17.85 -15.37 -4.65
N ARG A 145 17.74 -15.07 -5.95
CA ARG A 145 16.46 -14.70 -6.56
C ARG A 145 15.81 -15.91 -7.23
N PHE A 146 14.78 -16.45 -6.57
CA PHE A 146 13.94 -17.52 -7.10
C PHE A 146 13.14 -17.04 -8.31
N LYS A 147 13.35 -17.66 -9.47
CA LYS A 147 12.54 -17.43 -10.66
C LYS A 147 11.28 -18.31 -10.62
N PRO A 148 10.11 -17.83 -11.07
CA PRO A 148 8.92 -18.66 -11.16
C PRO A 148 9.10 -19.75 -12.23
N ALA A 149 8.73 -20.98 -11.91
CA ALA A 149 8.88 -22.10 -12.84
C ALA A 149 7.92 -21.98 -14.03
N GLN A 150 8.38 -22.39 -15.22
CA GLN A 150 7.50 -22.51 -16.37
C GLN A 150 6.51 -23.66 -16.17
N VAL A 151 5.27 -23.50 -16.66
CA VAL A 151 4.17 -24.46 -16.49
C VAL A 151 4.53 -25.87 -17.00
N LYS A 152 5.43 -25.97 -17.99
CA LYS A 152 5.91 -27.27 -18.52
C LYS A 152 6.82 -28.02 -17.56
N ASP A 153 7.50 -27.31 -16.67
CA ASP A 153 8.48 -27.85 -15.72
C ASP A 153 7.86 -28.14 -14.33
N TYR A 154 6.60 -27.75 -14.13
CA TYR A 154 5.82 -27.92 -12.90
C TYR A 154 4.40 -28.41 -13.18
N HIS A 155 4.13 -29.70 -12.97
CA HIS A 155 2.80 -30.30 -13.15
C HIS A 155 2.18 -30.69 -11.81
N VAL A 156 0.91 -30.31 -11.60
CA VAL A 156 0.05 -30.77 -10.50
C VAL A 156 -1.28 -31.18 -11.14
N ALA A 157 -1.76 -32.40 -10.86
CA ALA A 157 -2.92 -33.02 -11.51
C ALA A 157 -4.23 -32.19 -11.52
N ARG A 158 -4.35 -31.12 -10.71
CA ARG A 158 -5.52 -30.24 -10.69
C ARG A 158 -5.52 -29.16 -11.81
N LEU A 159 -4.39 -28.90 -12.46
CA LEU A 159 -4.32 -27.83 -13.48
C LEU A 159 -4.91 -28.21 -14.85
N GLU A 160 -5.18 -29.50 -15.12
CA GLU A 160 -5.58 -29.98 -16.46
C GLU A 160 -7.08 -30.35 -16.64
N GLU A 161 -7.97 -30.20 -15.66
CA GLU A 161 -9.39 -30.54 -15.87
C GLU A 161 -10.22 -29.48 -16.64
N LYS A 162 -9.59 -28.44 -17.19
CA LYS A 162 -10.24 -27.54 -18.16
C LYS A 162 -9.93 -27.98 -19.59
N LYS A 163 -10.60 -29.03 -20.06
CA LYS A 163 -10.60 -29.45 -21.47
C LYS A 163 -11.34 -28.40 -22.31
N PRO A 164 -10.72 -27.70 -23.27
CA PRO A 164 -11.46 -26.83 -24.18
C PRO A 164 -12.03 -27.68 -25.32
N THR A 165 -13.34 -27.91 -25.29
CA THR A 165 -14.08 -28.32 -26.48
C THR A 165 -14.23 -27.10 -27.37
N SER A 166 -13.45 -27.04 -28.45
CA SER A 166 -13.83 -26.52 -29.77
C SER A 166 -12.59 -26.03 -30.53
N ASN A 167 -12.45 -26.55 -31.74
CA ASN A 167 -11.44 -26.16 -32.73
C ASN A 167 -11.55 -24.67 -33.06
N LYS A 168 -10.77 -23.84 -32.38
CA LYS A 168 -10.25 -22.58 -32.94
C LYS A 168 -8.82 -22.41 -32.44
N ILE A 169 -7.91 -22.15 -33.37
CA ILE A 169 -6.54 -21.71 -33.12
C ILE A 169 -6.60 -20.57 -32.10
N PRO A 170 -6.04 -20.71 -30.87
CA PRO A 170 -6.02 -19.60 -29.93
C PRO A 170 -4.75 -18.80 -30.11
N GLU A 171 -4.92 -17.55 -30.51
CA GLU A 171 -3.97 -16.48 -30.20
C GLU A 171 -3.70 -16.44 -28.69
N GLU A 172 -2.46 -16.11 -28.32
CA GLU A 172 -1.99 -16.06 -26.95
C GLU A 172 -2.92 -15.24 -26.03
N PRO A 173 -3.49 -15.86 -24.98
CA PRO A 173 -4.20 -15.08 -23.98
C PRO A 173 -3.19 -14.43 -23.03
N LYS A 174 -3.15 -13.10 -23.05
CA LYS A 174 -2.62 -12.27 -21.95
C LYS A 174 -3.45 -12.54 -20.69
N VAL A 175 -3.01 -13.51 -19.89
CA VAL A 175 -3.62 -13.84 -18.60
C VAL A 175 -3.09 -12.88 -17.54
N TRP A 176 -3.98 -12.03 -17.04
CA TRP A 176 -3.79 -11.25 -15.82
C TRP A 176 -3.93 -12.18 -14.60
N PRO A 177 -3.02 -12.13 -13.61
CA PRO A 177 -3.14 -12.98 -12.44
C PRO A 177 -4.12 -12.36 -11.44
N THR A 178 -5.31 -12.95 -11.35
CA THR A 178 -6.24 -12.73 -10.23
C THR A 178 -5.73 -13.53 -9.03
N ILE A 179 -5.28 -12.80 -8.00
CA ILE A 179 -4.68 -13.32 -6.75
C ILE A 179 -5.77 -13.51 -5.69
N TRP A 180 -5.70 -14.63 -4.95
CA TRP A 180 -6.25 -14.82 -3.59
C TRP A 180 -5.09 -15.24 -2.64
N PRO A 181 -5.22 -15.06 -1.32
CA PRO A 181 -4.29 -14.29 -0.49
C PRO A 181 -3.20 -15.16 0.14
N GLY A 182 -2.01 -14.59 0.38
CA GLY A 182 -1.14 -15.15 1.41
C GLY A 182 0.37 -14.93 1.31
N VAL A 183 0.92 -14.35 0.24
CA VAL A 183 2.36 -14.01 0.23
C VAL A 183 2.57 -12.70 -0.52
N MET A 184 2.87 -11.64 0.24
CA MET A 184 3.16 -10.29 -0.23
C MET A 184 4.40 -10.30 -1.15
N THR A 185 4.18 -10.38 -2.46
CA THR A 185 4.94 -9.52 -3.36
C THR A 185 4.22 -8.18 -3.34
N ILE A 186 4.86 -7.17 -2.75
CA ILE A 186 4.36 -5.79 -2.76
C ILE A 186 4.53 -5.28 -4.21
N SER A 187 3.62 -5.71 -5.07
CA SER A 187 3.40 -5.08 -6.38
C SER A 187 3.02 -3.62 -6.12
N TRP A 188 3.57 -2.67 -6.86
CA TRP A 188 3.23 -1.24 -6.76
C TRP A 188 1.72 -0.99 -6.85
N HIS A 189 0.99 -1.85 -7.58
CA HIS A 189 -0.47 -1.82 -7.61
C HIS A 189 -1.09 -2.11 -6.24
N ASN A 190 -0.55 -3.07 -5.48
CA ASN A 190 -1.04 -3.37 -4.12
C ASN A 190 -0.78 -2.20 -3.16
N VAL A 191 0.37 -1.52 -3.29
CA VAL A 191 0.65 -0.32 -2.48
C VAL A 191 -0.34 0.80 -2.80
N MET A 192 -0.55 1.09 -4.08
CA MET A 192 -1.52 2.10 -4.50
C MET A 192 -2.94 1.75 -4.04
N THR A 193 -3.35 0.48 -4.15
CA THR A 193 -4.65 0.03 -3.66
C THR A 193 -4.77 0.20 -2.14
N ILE A 194 -3.72 -0.15 -1.37
CA ILE A 194 -3.72 0.05 0.09
C ILE A 194 -3.81 1.54 0.42
N VAL A 195 -2.98 2.39 -0.19
CA VAL A 195 -3.01 3.84 0.03
C VAL A 195 -4.38 4.43 -0.31
N CYS A 196 -4.93 4.10 -1.48
CA CYS A 196 -6.27 4.53 -1.88
C CYS A 196 -7.36 4.04 -0.90
N SER A 197 -7.25 2.80 -0.42
CA SER A 197 -8.22 2.25 0.55
C SER A 197 -8.16 2.98 1.89
N VAL A 198 -6.95 3.26 2.39
CA VAL A 198 -6.74 4.01 3.64
C VAL A 198 -7.28 5.44 3.51
N LEU A 199 -6.99 6.12 2.38
CA LEU A 199 -7.53 7.45 2.10
C LEU A 199 -9.06 7.45 2.00
N THR A 200 -9.64 6.42 1.38
CA THR A 200 -11.11 6.30 1.26
C THR A 200 -11.75 6.05 2.63
N ILE A 201 -11.17 5.18 3.45
CA ILE A 201 -11.65 4.92 4.82
C ILE A 201 -11.55 6.18 5.67
N LEU A 202 -10.44 6.92 5.58
CA LEU A 202 -10.26 8.18 6.28
C LEU A 202 -11.29 9.23 5.84
N LEU A 203 -11.54 9.37 4.54
CA LEU A 203 -12.56 10.28 4.02
C LEU A 203 -13.96 9.92 4.53
N LEU A 204 -14.34 8.64 4.49
CA LEU A 204 -15.63 8.16 4.99
C LEU A 204 -15.76 8.41 6.49
N PHE A 205 -14.70 8.21 7.27
CA PHE A 205 -14.68 8.49 8.70
C PHE A 205 -14.89 9.99 8.99
N LEU A 206 -14.23 10.88 8.26
CA LEU A 206 -14.41 12.33 8.41
C LEU A 206 -15.84 12.78 8.05
N LEU A 207 -16.43 12.22 6.98
CA LEU A 207 -17.82 12.48 6.61
C LEU A 207 -18.80 11.98 7.68
N LEU A 208 -18.51 10.83 8.30
CA LEU A 208 -19.31 10.28 9.39
C LEU A 208 -19.26 11.19 10.63
N LEU A 209 -18.10 11.73 10.98
CA LEU A 209 -17.98 12.74 12.06
C LEU A 209 -18.79 14.00 11.75
N GLY A 210 -18.76 14.46 10.49
CA GLY A 210 -19.56 15.61 10.05
C GLY A 210 -21.07 15.33 10.14
N PHE A 211 -21.48 14.13 9.78
CA PHE A 211 -22.86 13.67 9.97
C PHE A 211 -23.25 13.64 11.45
N PHE A 212 -22.40 13.12 12.34
CA PHE A 212 -22.67 13.15 13.77
C PHE A 212 -22.75 14.58 14.31
N LYS A 213 -21.87 15.49 13.87
CA LYS A 213 -21.94 16.92 14.22
C LYS A 213 -23.29 17.52 13.81
N TRP A 214 -23.77 17.22 12.61
CA TRP A 214 -25.10 17.65 12.16
C TRP A 214 -26.22 17.06 13.03
N MET A 215 -26.17 15.77 13.33
CA MET A 215 -27.15 15.10 14.20
C MET A 215 -27.20 15.72 15.60
N PHE A 216 -26.06 15.96 16.23
CA PHE A 216 -26.00 16.68 17.52
C PHE A 216 -26.48 18.12 17.38
N GLY A 217 -26.23 18.74 16.22
CA GLY A 217 -26.73 20.06 15.87
C GLY A 217 -28.25 20.18 15.79
N LEU A 218 -28.96 19.07 15.51
CA LEU A 218 -30.43 19.03 15.58
C LEU A 218 -30.93 19.14 17.02
N CYS A 219 -30.21 18.54 17.98
CA CYS A 219 -30.54 18.61 19.40
C CYS A 219 -30.08 19.94 20.02
N VAL A 220 -28.88 20.41 19.65
CA VAL A 220 -28.24 21.60 20.21
C VAL A 220 -27.75 22.50 19.06
N PRO A 221 -28.53 23.53 18.68
CA PRO A 221 -28.19 24.41 17.54
C PRO A 221 -26.81 25.08 17.66
N THR A 222 -26.35 25.33 18.88
CA THR A 222 -25.02 25.87 19.17
C THR A 222 -23.90 24.96 18.65
N VAL A 223 -24.05 23.63 18.77
CA VAL A 223 -23.05 22.65 18.31
C VAL A 223 -23.01 22.60 16.78
N SER A 224 -24.17 22.73 16.12
CA SER A 224 -24.24 22.82 14.66
C SER A 224 -23.46 24.02 14.15
N ARG A 225 -23.69 25.20 14.75
CA ARG A 225 -23.12 26.48 14.32
C ARG A 225 -21.64 26.64 14.65
N TRP A 226 -21.14 25.89 15.64
CA TRP A 226 -19.75 25.99 16.06
C TRP A 226 -18.79 25.73 14.89
N GLY A 227 -17.97 26.73 14.58
CA GLY A 227 -16.99 26.71 13.49
C GLY A 227 -17.54 27.04 12.08
N LEU A 228 -18.87 27.03 11.88
CA LEU A 228 -19.47 27.37 10.58
C LEU A 228 -19.38 28.86 10.25
N ASP A 229 -19.38 29.71 11.27
CA ASP A 229 -19.22 31.17 11.11
C ASP A 229 -17.88 31.53 10.44
N THR A 230 -16.87 30.67 10.54
CA THR A 230 -15.56 30.87 9.88
C THR A 230 -15.59 30.45 8.40
N LEU A 231 -16.51 29.56 8.02
CA LEU A 231 -16.64 29.02 6.66
C LEU A 231 -17.58 29.86 5.79
N ILE A 232 -18.56 30.51 6.40
CA ILE A 232 -19.58 31.28 5.70
C ILE A 232 -19.27 32.77 5.84
N ASN A 233 -19.20 33.48 4.72
CA ASN A 233 -19.13 34.93 4.76
C ASN A 233 -20.49 35.50 5.18
N THR A 234 -20.61 35.91 6.44
CA THR A 234 -21.85 36.43 7.02
C THR A 234 -22.21 37.84 6.58
N GLU A 235 -21.27 38.57 5.97
CA GLU A 235 -21.44 39.99 5.62
C GLU A 235 -22.42 40.22 4.46
N LYS A 236 -22.76 39.18 3.68
CA LYS A 236 -23.61 39.27 2.48
C LYS A 236 -25.02 38.68 2.65
N MET A 237 -25.52 38.61 3.88
CA MET A 237 -26.84 38.03 4.13
C MET A 237 -27.98 38.99 3.74
N GLU A 238 -28.72 38.66 2.67
CA GLU A 238 -29.80 39.53 2.15
C GLU A 238 -31.13 39.38 2.91
N ARG A 239 -31.46 38.19 3.41
CA ARG A 239 -32.75 37.89 4.07
C ARG A 239 -32.60 36.85 5.18
N TYR A 240 -33.47 36.91 6.18
CA TYR A 240 -33.59 35.90 7.23
C TYR A 240 -34.15 34.57 6.69
N TYR A 241 -33.65 33.45 7.22
CA TYR A 241 -34.12 32.11 6.87
C TYR A 241 -35.26 31.62 7.76
N GLU A 242 -35.46 32.24 8.93
CA GLU A 242 -36.63 32.00 9.79
C GLU A 242 -37.91 32.52 9.13
N LYS A 243 -38.98 31.73 9.21
CA LYS A 243 -40.28 32.09 8.61
C LYS A 243 -40.82 33.41 9.19
N ASP A 244 -40.61 33.65 10.48
CA ASP A 244 -41.16 34.79 11.22
C ASP A 244 -40.42 36.10 10.92
N LEU A 245 -39.18 36.02 10.42
CA LEU A 245 -38.32 37.18 10.14
C LEU A 245 -38.14 37.41 8.64
N ARG A 246 -38.64 36.53 7.77
CA ARG A 246 -38.36 36.53 6.32
C ARG A 246 -38.78 37.80 5.58
N SER A 247 -39.76 38.53 6.11
CA SER A 247 -40.27 39.80 5.56
C SER A 247 -39.53 41.04 6.08
N ARG A 248 -38.63 40.89 7.06
CA ARG A 248 -37.88 41.99 7.66
C ARG A 248 -36.49 42.13 7.01
N SER A 249 -35.94 43.35 7.02
CA SER A 249 -34.57 43.62 6.59
C SER A 249 -33.56 43.06 7.59
N VAL A 250 -32.46 42.50 7.08
CA VAL A 250 -31.38 41.96 7.92
C VAL A 250 -30.69 43.11 8.67
N VAL A 251 -30.52 42.94 9.98
CA VAL A 251 -29.85 43.90 10.85
C VAL A 251 -28.49 43.31 11.20
N PHE A 252 -27.44 44.08 11.00
CA PHE A 252 -26.07 43.69 11.32
C PHE A 252 -25.60 44.39 12.59
N ASN A 253 -24.80 43.71 13.39
CA ASN A 253 -24.11 44.32 14.52
C ASN A 253 -22.86 45.11 14.07
N GLU A 254 -22.18 45.76 15.01
CA GLU A 254 -20.94 46.52 14.77
C GLU A 254 -19.81 45.67 14.16
N LEU A 255 -19.89 44.35 14.29
CA LEU A 255 -18.95 43.37 13.75
C LEU A 255 -19.37 42.82 12.37
N GLY A 256 -20.41 43.38 11.74
CA GLY A 256 -20.91 42.94 10.43
C GLY A 256 -21.63 41.58 10.43
N GLN A 257 -22.08 41.10 11.60
CA GLN A 257 -22.77 39.82 11.74
C GLN A 257 -24.29 40.01 11.85
N PRO A 258 -25.11 39.13 11.23
CA PRO A 258 -26.56 39.21 11.30
C PRO A 258 -27.06 38.88 12.71
N VAL A 259 -27.89 39.77 13.27
CA VAL A 259 -28.49 39.63 14.60
C VAL A 259 -30.00 39.72 14.53
N HIS A 260 -30.69 39.17 15.53
CA HIS A 260 -32.14 39.25 15.60
C HIS A 260 -32.58 40.72 15.80
N PRO A 261 -33.54 41.25 15.02
CA PRO A 261 -33.88 42.68 15.04
C PRO A 261 -34.43 43.15 16.40
N ASP A 262 -35.19 42.30 17.10
CA ASP A 262 -35.84 42.70 18.36
C ASP A 262 -34.99 42.43 19.62
N THR A 263 -34.04 41.49 19.56
CA THR A 263 -33.27 41.05 20.75
C THR A 263 -31.78 41.36 20.63
N CYS A 264 -31.31 41.77 19.45
CA CYS A 264 -29.91 41.99 19.11
C CYS A 264 -29.00 40.78 19.40
N GLN A 265 -29.57 39.58 19.57
CA GLN A 265 -28.81 38.36 19.84
C GLN A 265 -28.43 37.64 18.54
N LYS A 266 -27.30 36.92 18.57
CA LYS A 266 -26.81 36.06 17.48
C LYS A 266 -27.57 34.73 17.42
N SER A 267 -28.90 34.77 17.47
CA SER A 267 -29.78 33.60 17.46
C SER A 267 -30.21 33.18 16.05
N VAL A 268 -30.03 34.06 15.06
CA VAL A 268 -30.44 33.91 13.66
C VAL A 268 -29.63 32.83 12.93
N ARG A 269 -30.28 32.07 12.06
CA ARG A 269 -29.64 31.10 11.15
C ARG A 269 -28.98 31.82 9.98
N VAL A 270 -27.70 31.54 9.80
CA VAL A 270 -26.85 32.13 8.74
C VAL A 270 -27.10 31.49 7.38
N CYS A 271 -27.55 30.23 7.32
CA CYS A 271 -27.82 29.52 6.07
C CYS A 271 -29.09 28.66 6.16
N ASN A 272 -29.58 28.19 5.01
CA ASN A 272 -30.73 27.30 4.95
C ASN A 272 -30.38 25.91 5.54
N ARG A 273 -31.39 25.10 5.88
CA ARG A 273 -31.20 23.77 6.50
C ARG A 273 -30.40 22.79 5.64
N ILE A 274 -30.49 22.89 4.32
CA ILE A 274 -29.79 21.99 3.39
C ILE A 274 -28.30 22.36 3.33
N SER A 275 -27.99 23.64 3.24
CA SER A 275 -26.62 24.17 3.31
C SER A 275 -26.00 23.89 4.68
N GLU A 276 -26.74 24.05 5.77
CA GLU A 276 -26.28 23.69 7.12
C GLU A 276 -25.92 22.20 7.19
N PHE A 277 -26.72 21.32 6.58
CA PHE A 277 -26.40 19.89 6.48
C PHE A 277 -25.11 19.65 5.68
N ILE A 278 -25.01 20.19 4.46
CA ILE A 278 -23.85 19.99 3.58
C ILE A 278 -22.56 20.52 4.24
N LEU A 279 -22.63 21.69 4.86
CA LEU A 279 -21.48 22.31 5.52
C LEU A 279 -21.05 21.54 6.77
N ASN A 280 -21.98 21.02 7.58
CA ASN A 280 -21.62 20.18 8.72
C ASN A 280 -21.02 18.84 8.30
N VAL A 281 -21.58 18.19 7.27
CA VAL A 281 -21.07 16.91 6.74
C VAL A 281 -19.65 17.07 6.17
N SER A 282 -19.40 18.17 5.45
CA SER A 282 -18.07 18.47 4.89
C SER A 282 -17.15 19.22 5.86
N PHE A 283 -17.61 19.57 7.07
CA PHE A 283 -16.89 20.45 8.01
C PHE A 283 -15.49 19.94 8.31
N PHE A 284 -15.36 18.69 8.75
CA PHE A 284 -14.07 18.11 9.14
C PHE A 284 -13.12 17.90 7.95
N PHE A 285 -13.65 17.92 6.73
CA PHE A 285 -12.84 17.89 5.53
C PHE A 285 -12.35 19.29 5.14
N VAL A 286 -13.25 20.28 5.07
CA VAL A 286 -12.95 21.63 4.56
C VAL A 286 -12.24 22.51 5.59
N TYR A 287 -12.61 22.41 6.87
CA TYR A 287 -12.11 23.29 7.92
C TYR A 287 -10.58 23.27 8.09
N PRO A 288 -9.89 22.10 8.09
CA PRO A 288 -8.43 22.07 8.15
C PRO A 288 -7.75 22.81 7.00
N PHE A 289 -8.26 22.69 5.77
CA PHE A 289 -7.69 23.42 4.64
C PHE A 289 -7.89 24.93 4.81
N MET A 290 -9.08 25.36 5.22
CA MET A 290 -9.33 26.78 5.46
C MET A 290 -8.48 27.35 6.59
N ALA A 291 -8.25 26.59 7.67
CA ALA A 291 -7.37 26.99 8.76
C ALA A 291 -5.90 27.11 8.32
N LEU A 292 -5.44 26.28 7.39
CA LEU A 292 -4.09 26.36 6.81
C LEU A 292 -3.92 27.54 5.85
N PHE A 293 -4.98 27.92 5.12
CA PHE A 293 -4.95 29.00 4.14
C PHE A 293 -5.41 30.36 4.68
N GLN A 294 -5.85 30.44 5.94
CA GLN A 294 -6.14 31.73 6.55
C GLN A 294 -4.82 32.49 6.72
N PRO A 295 -4.66 33.67 6.08
CA PRO A 295 -3.62 34.60 6.49
C PRO A 295 -3.85 34.84 7.98
N ARG A 296 -2.81 34.72 8.82
CA ARG A 296 -2.86 35.22 10.20
C ARG A 296 -3.34 36.67 10.12
N ALA A 297 -4.64 36.88 10.32
CA ALA A 297 -5.21 38.20 10.36
C ALA A 297 -4.53 38.86 11.55
N LYS A 298 -3.70 39.88 11.27
CA LYS A 298 -3.20 40.77 12.32
C LYS A 298 -4.43 41.25 13.09
N PRO A 299 -4.39 41.27 14.44
CA PRO A 299 -5.45 41.88 15.21
C PRO A 299 -5.59 43.33 14.74
N GLN A 300 -6.69 43.64 14.05
CA GLN A 300 -7.02 45.01 13.72
C GLN A 300 -7.38 45.71 15.03
N PRO A 301 -6.75 46.84 15.37
CA PRO A 301 -7.16 47.62 16.52
C PRO A 301 -8.56 48.19 16.26
N PRO A 302 -9.38 48.36 17.31
CA PRO A 302 -10.74 48.87 17.16
C PRO A 302 -10.70 50.26 16.54
N SER A 303 -11.31 50.40 15.35
CA SER A 303 -11.57 51.70 14.76
C SER A 303 -12.67 52.38 15.57
N HIS A 304 -12.29 53.39 16.34
CA HIS A 304 -13.22 54.35 16.92
C HIS A 304 -14.07 54.98 15.82
N GLN A 305 -15.36 54.65 15.77
CA GLN A 305 -16.35 55.58 15.22
C GLN A 305 -16.93 56.39 16.36
N ILE A 306 -16.68 57.70 16.25
CA ILE A 306 -17.30 58.75 17.03
C ILE A 306 -18.76 58.83 16.60
N SER A 307 -19.69 58.60 17.53
CA SER A 307 -21.02 59.17 17.46
C SER A 307 -21.42 59.66 18.84
N THR A 308 -21.40 60.98 18.94
CA THR A 308 -22.01 61.81 19.98
C THR A 308 -23.48 61.46 20.17
N THR A 309 -23.91 61.18 21.40
CA THR A 309 -24.76 62.09 22.22
C THR A 309 -25.12 61.51 23.60
N SER A 310 -24.86 62.34 24.63
CA SER A 310 -25.61 62.57 25.88
C SER A 310 -25.78 61.48 26.98
N THR A 311 -25.06 61.73 28.10
CA THR A 311 -25.52 61.80 29.51
C THR A 311 -26.17 60.55 30.14
N THR A 312 -25.59 59.90 31.16
CA THR A 312 -25.48 60.40 32.54
C THR A 312 -24.63 59.45 33.41
N ASN A 313 -23.74 60.06 34.21
CA ASN A 313 -23.21 59.69 35.54
C ASN A 313 -23.25 58.22 36.01
N THR A 314 -22.11 57.67 36.44
CA THR A 314 -21.78 57.43 37.87
C THR A 314 -20.32 56.98 38.04
N THR A 315 -19.74 57.48 39.13
CA THR A 315 -18.39 57.52 39.68
C THR A 315 -17.61 56.22 39.95
N THR A 316 -16.30 56.45 40.19
CA THR A 316 -15.28 55.69 40.97
C THR A 316 -14.36 54.76 40.18
N SER A 317 -13.06 54.61 40.46
CA SER A 317 -12.03 55.38 41.18
C SER A 317 -10.71 54.63 40.96
N THR A 318 -9.66 55.34 40.52
CA THR A 318 -8.23 55.22 40.92
C THR A 318 -7.61 53.83 41.14
N LYS A 319 -6.52 53.50 40.42
CA LYS A 319 -5.12 53.71 40.89
C LYS A 319 -4.12 53.04 39.94
N GLU A 320 -3.21 53.87 39.44
CA GLU A 320 -1.86 53.48 39.04
C GLU A 320 -1.06 52.95 40.25
N SER A 321 -0.18 51.98 40.02
CA SER A 321 1.16 52.04 40.59
C SER A 321 2.12 51.08 39.90
N LYS A 322 3.32 51.61 39.70
CA LYS A 322 4.50 51.10 39.01
C LYS A 322 5.26 50.02 39.82
N ALA A 323 5.91 49.14 39.06
CA ALA A 323 7.29 48.62 39.20
C ALA A 323 7.79 47.96 40.51
N SER A 324 8.28 46.72 40.39
CA SER A 324 9.62 46.20 40.79
C SER A 324 9.56 44.65 40.75
N LEU A 325 10.25 43.95 39.84
CA LEU A 325 11.66 43.50 39.81
C LEU A 325 12.11 42.55 40.95
N LEU A 326 12.30 41.28 40.54
CA LEU A 326 13.25 40.23 40.96
C LEU A 326 13.10 39.50 42.32
N SER A 327 12.80 38.20 42.24
CA SER A 327 13.73 37.12 42.65
C SER A 327 13.29 35.78 42.05
N GLU A 328 14.24 35.09 41.43
CA GLU A 328 14.12 33.76 40.80
C GLU A 328 14.13 32.61 41.81
N LYS A 329 13.47 31.50 41.41
CA LYS A 329 13.69 30.05 41.63
C LYS A 329 12.35 29.36 41.89
N GLU A 330 11.97 28.25 41.27
CA GLU A 330 12.58 27.27 40.37
C GLU A 330 11.39 26.36 39.99
N GLU A 331 11.14 26.04 38.72
CA GLU A 331 10.58 24.75 38.24
C GLU A 331 10.07 24.80 36.78
N SER A 332 10.87 24.16 35.92
CA SER A 332 10.44 23.27 34.84
C SER A 332 9.14 23.60 34.07
N SER A 333 9.26 24.32 32.96
CA SER A 333 8.43 24.04 31.79
C SER A 333 9.26 24.15 30.50
N THR A 334 9.13 23.13 29.67
CA THR A 334 9.86 22.89 28.43
C THR A 334 9.56 24.01 27.44
N MET A 335 10.37 25.07 27.45
CA MET A 335 10.27 26.16 26.49
C MET A 335 10.74 25.66 25.12
N ILE A 336 9.84 25.63 24.15
CA ILE A 336 10.13 25.34 22.74
C ILE A 336 11.12 26.41 22.26
N ARG A 337 12.38 26.01 22.11
CA ARG A 337 13.44 26.87 21.58
C ARG A 337 13.26 26.93 20.06
N VAL A 338 12.69 28.03 19.57
CA VAL A 338 12.68 28.32 18.14
C VAL A 338 14.13 28.61 17.73
N ILE A 339 14.69 27.75 16.89
CA ILE A 339 16.04 27.96 16.35
C ILE A 339 15.90 29.00 15.23
N THR A 340 16.35 30.21 15.52
CA THR A 340 16.44 31.30 14.55
C THR A 340 17.68 31.15 13.68
N TYR A 341 17.58 31.60 12.43
CA TYR A 341 18.66 31.57 11.45
C TYR A 341 19.89 32.30 12.01
N GLY A 342 20.99 31.58 12.24
CA GLY A 342 22.25 32.12 12.78
C GLY A 342 22.59 31.75 14.24
N ASP A 343 21.72 31.08 15.00
CA ASP A 343 21.94 30.84 16.44
C ASP A 343 22.82 29.63 16.81
N THR A 344 23.42 28.95 15.83
CA THR A 344 24.36 27.84 16.10
C THR A 344 25.62 28.02 15.29
N ILE A 345 26.77 27.97 15.98
CA ILE A 345 28.16 28.13 15.48
C ILE A 345 28.56 27.07 14.41
N ASN A 346 27.65 26.22 13.97
CA ASN A 346 27.83 25.25 12.88
C ASN A 346 26.48 24.98 12.16
N SER A 347 25.83 26.03 11.62
CA SER A 347 24.62 25.88 10.80
C SER A 347 24.97 25.24 9.45
N LYS A 348 25.11 23.91 9.44
CA LYS A 348 25.24 23.09 8.21
C LYS A 348 24.19 23.46 7.14
N MET A 349 23.03 23.93 7.57
CA MET A 349 21.94 24.44 6.73
C MET A 349 22.30 25.71 5.94
N GLU A 350 23.09 26.62 6.52
CA GLU A 350 23.52 27.85 5.84
C GLU A 350 24.60 27.57 4.79
N GLU A 351 25.49 26.60 5.07
CA GLU A 351 26.46 26.12 4.10
C GLU A 351 25.78 25.43 2.90
N GLU A 352 24.75 24.63 3.15
CA GLU A 352 23.97 23.95 2.11
C GLU A 352 23.19 24.94 1.23
N ASP A 353 22.52 25.93 1.82
CA ASP A 353 21.78 26.96 1.07
C ASP A 353 22.73 27.87 0.27
N THR A 354 23.86 28.27 0.87
CA THR A 354 24.87 29.07 0.16
C THR A 354 25.45 28.29 -1.02
N LYS A 355 25.73 26.99 -0.83
CA LYS A 355 26.22 26.12 -1.90
C LYS A 355 25.21 25.97 -3.03
N TYR A 356 23.92 25.84 -2.71
CA TYR A 356 22.85 25.78 -3.71
C TYR A 356 22.79 27.06 -4.55
N VAL A 357 22.82 28.23 -3.91
CA VAL A 357 22.79 29.52 -4.63
C VAL A 357 24.01 29.69 -5.54
N ILE A 358 25.21 29.31 -5.07
CA ILE A 358 26.43 29.40 -5.87
C ILE A 358 26.37 28.47 -7.09
N ASP A 359 25.89 27.23 -6.93
CA ASP A 359 25.75 26.28 -8.04
C ASP A 359 24.75 26.79 -9.09
N GLU A 360 23.64 27.41 -8.65
CA GLU A 360 22.63 27.92 -9.57
C GLU A 360 23.10 29.16 -10.34
N LEU A 361 23.87 30.04 -9.68
CA LEU A 361 24.55 31.15 -10.34
C LEU A 361 25.58 30.66 -11.37
N LYS A 362 26.31 29.59 -11.04
CA LYS A 362 27.29 29.00 -11.96
C LYS A 362 26.62 28.41 -13.21
N LYS A 363 25.49 27.70 -13.06
CA LYS A 363 24.69 27.22 -14.20
C LYS A 363 24.18 28.37 -15.08
N SER A 364 23.78 29.48 -14.46
CA SER A 364 23.35 30.67 -15.20
C SER A 364 24.50 31.29 -16.01
N GLN A 365 25.69 31.37 -15.41
CA GLN A 365 26.90 31.85 -16.09
C GLN A 365 27.30 30.95 -17.27
N GLU A 366 27.27 29.63 -17.10
CA GLU A 366 27.56 28.66 -18.18
C GLU A 366 26.56 28.79 -19.34
N SER A 367 25.28 29.01 -19.02
CA SER A 367 24.24 29.25 -20.01
C SER A 367 24.48 30.53 -20.83
N LEU A 368 24.90 31.62 -20.17
CA LEU A 368 25.26 32.87 -20.84
C LEU A 368 26.51 32.74 -21.72
N GLN A 369 27.52 31.98 -21.29
CA GLN A 369 28.72 31.74 -22.08
C GLN A 369 28.42 30.91 -23.33
N ASN A 370 27.58 29.87 -23.20
CA ASN A 370 27.13 29.06 -24.34
C ASN A 370 26.34 29.89 -25.35
N LEU A 371 25.45 30.77 -24.89
CA LEU A 371 24.71 31.67 -25.76
C LEU A 371 25.63 32.62 -26.54
N ASN A 372 26.65 33.18 -25.87
CA ASN A 372 27.64 34.06 -26.51
C ASN A 372 28.52 33.32 -27.52
N ARG A 373 28.87 32.06 -27.25
CA ARG A 373 29.62 31.21 -28.19
C ARG A 373 28.80 30.91 -29.45
N TYR A 374 27.55 30.52 -29.27
CA TYR A 374 26.61 30.30 -30.37
C TYR A 374 26.46 31.55 -31.25
N LYS A 375 26.35 32.73 -30.64
CA LYS A 375 26.24 33.99 -31.38
C LYS A 375 27.49 34.29 -32.23
N ARG A 376 28.70 34.04 -31.71
CA ARG A 376 29.95 34.22 -32.48
C ARG A 376 30.06 33.27 -33.67
N GLU A 377 29.72 31.99 -33.47
CA GLU A 377 29.76 30.99 -34.54
C GLU A 377 28.78 31.33 -35.67
N HIS A 378 27.63 31.90 -35.33
CA HIS A 378 26.64 32.33 -36.31
C HIS A 378 27.07 33.58 -37.10
N THR A 379 27.79 34.52 -36.47
CA THR A 379 28.35 35.70 -37.15
C THR A 379 29.50 35.33 -38.10
N VAL A 380 30.38 34.42 -37.70
CA VAL A 380 31.49 33.96 -38.57
C VAL A 380 30.98 33.23 -39.81
N ARG A 381 29.91 32.40 -39.68
CA ARG A 381 29.30 31.73 -40.84
C ARG A 381 28.62 32.69 -41.83
N GLN A 382 28.10 33.82 -41.37
CA GLN A 382 27.50 34.83 -42.25
C GLN A 382 28.55 35.64 -43.03
N GLN A 383 29.75 35.80 -42.49
CA GLN A 383 30.85 36.47 -43.19
C GLN A 383 31.54 35.57 -44.23
N SER A 384 31.58 34.25 -44.02
CA SER A 384 32.13 33.29 -45.00
C SER A 384 31.21 32.99 -46.20
N SER A 385 29.99 33.53 -46.23
CA SER A 385 29.02 33.33 -47.33
C SER A 385 28.88 34.55 -48.24
N SER A 386 29.78 35.54 -48.12
CA SER A 386 29.73 36.79 -48.89
C SER A 386 31.03 37.13 -49.62
N ASP A 387 31.93 36.15 -49.77
CA ASP A 387 33.08 36.19 -50.68
C ASP A 387 32.92 35.18 -51.82
#